data_AF-A0AB73H1R0-F1
#
_entry.id   AF-A0AB73H1R0-F1
#
_cell.length_a   1.000
_cell.length_b   1.000
_cell.length_c   1.000
_cell.angle_alpha   90.00
_cell.angle_beta   90.00
_cell.angle_gamma   90.00
#
_symmetry.space_group_name_H-M   'P 1'
#
loop_
_entity.id
_entity.type
_entity.pdbx_description
1 polymer ?
#
loop_
_entity_poly.entity_id
_entity_poly.type
_entity_poly.pdbx_seq_one_letter_code
_entity_poly.pdbx_strand_id
1 'polypeptide(L)'
;LQVQDLELVAGEGMTCFLPHSKSDRQHAGTTHKVPALSRWCPVAATMAWVAAAALHEGPLFRAVNQWGGIAAAPLHPNSLVRLLRRIFREAGLSSPNDYSGHSLRRGFAGWANANGWDVKALMEYVGWRDVQSAMRYIDGADPFARQRIEASLPEAPALPRPATT
;
A
#
# COMPACT_ATOMS: atom_id res chain seq x y z
N LEU A 1 -10.96 -9.83 -7.04
CA LEU A 1 -11.39 -9.46 -5.68
C LEU A 1 -12.88 -9.21 -5.75
N GLN A 2 -13.65 -10.13 -5.18
CA GLN A 2 -15.09 -10.01 -5.05
C GLN A 2 -15.46 -9.50 -3.66
N VAL A 3 -16.67 -8.99 -3.50
CA VAL A 3 -17.20 -8.53 -2.21
C VAL A 3 -17.27 -9.70 -1.21
N GLN A 4 -17.65 -10.89 -1.68
CA GLN A 4 -17.69 -12.11 -0.87
C GLN A 4 -16.29 -12.63 -0.43
N ASP A 5 -15.21 -12.11 -1.02
CA ASP A 5 -13.85 -12.46 -0.63
C ASP A 5 -13.31 -11.52 0.47
N LEU A 6 -14.15 -10.63 1.01
CA LEU A 6 -13.78 -9.64 2.02
C LEU A 6 -14.43 -9.94 3.36
N GLU A 7 -13.65 -9.83 4.42
CA GLU A 7 -14.17 -9.73 5.79
C GLU A 7 -13.73 -8.38 6.34
N LEU A 8 -14.69 -7.54 6.71
CA LEU A 8 -14.45 -6.18 7.20
C LEU A 8 -14.82 -6.12 8.68
N VAL A 9 -13.88 -5.70 9.53
CA VAL A 9 -14.11 -5.48 10.95
C VAL A 9 -13.84 -4.00 11.24
N ALA A 10 -14.91 -3.25 11.50
CA ALA A 10 -14.86 -1.80 11.65
C ALA A 10 -13.90 -1.39 12.79
N GLY A 11 -12.98 -0.49 12.49
CA GLY A 11 -11.98 -0.01 13.46
C GLY A 11 -10.80 -0.97 13.69
N GLU A 12 -10.86 -2.21 13.19
CA GLU A 12 -9.78 -3.20 13.37
C GLU A 12 -9.00 -3.45 12.07
N GLY A 13 -9.70 -3.87 11.01
CA GLY A 13 -9.03 -4.33 9.81
C GLY A 13 -9.96 -4.91 8.75
N MET A 14 -9.37 -5.39 7.67
CA MET A 14 -10.04 -6.24 6.70
C MET A 14 -9.14 -7.37 6.21
N THR A 15 -9.75 -8.49 5.86
CA THR A 15 -9.10 -9.57 5.12
C THR A 15 -9.59 -9.54 3.68
N CYS A 16 -8.67 -9.84 2.75
CA CYS A 16 -8.96 -9.94 1.33
C CYS A 16 -8.44 -11.29 0.82
N PHE A 17 -9.34 -12.21 0.49
CA PHE A 17 -8.97 -13.46 -0.14
C PHE A 17 -8.77 -13.26 -1.65
N LEU A 18 -7.62 -13.70 -2.15
CA LEU A 18 -7.32 -13.74 -3.58
C LEU A 18 -7.23 -15.20 -4.02
N PRO A 19 -8.22 -15.72 -4.76
CA PRO A 19 -8.25 -17.14 -5.15
C PRO A 19 -7.16 -17.50 -6.16
N HIS A 20 -6.62 -16.52 -6.89
CA HIS A 20 -5.57 -16.74 -7.87
C HIS A 20 -4.49 -15.66 -7.75
N SER A 21 -3.23 -16.07 -7.75
CA SER A 21 -2.09 -15.16 -7.88
C SER A 21 -1.11 -15.66 -8.93
N LYS A 22 -0.31 -14.74 -9.51
CA LYS A 22 0.67 -15.07 -10.57
C LYS A 22 1.67 -16.16 -10.16
N SER A 23 1.99 -16.26 -8.88
CA SER A 23 2.94 -17.23 -8.32
C SER A 23 2.26 -18.45 -7.69
N ASP A 24 0.93 -18.55 -7.78
CA ASP A 24 0.16 -19.60 -7.13
C ASP A 24 -0.19 -20.75 -8.08
N ARG A 25 0.80 -21.60 -8.37
CA ARG A 25 0.64 -22.76 -9.26
C ARG A 25 -0.38 -23.79 -8.76
N GLN A 26 -0.61 -23.84 -7.44
CA GLN A 26 -1.49 -24.83 -6.80
C GLN A 26 -2.92 -24.30 -6.60
N HIS A 27 -3.20 -23.04 -6.95
CA HIS A 27 -4.51 -22.40 -6.75
C HIS A 27 -4.99 -22.47 -5.29
N ALA A 28 -4.07 -22.41 -4.34
CA ALA A 28 -4.37 -22.40 -2.91
C ALA A 28 -4.98 -21.05 -2.46
N GLY A 29 -4.81 -20.01 -3.27
CA GLY A 29 -5.19 -18.65 -2.93
C GLY A 29 -4.25 -18.01 -1.91
N THR A 30 -4.50 -16.74 -1.59
CA THR A 30 -3.75 -16.03 -0.54
C THR A 30 -4.64 -14.98 0.10
N THR A 31 -4.65 -14.95 1.43
CA THR A 31 -5.37 -13.93 2.20
C THR A 31 -4.41 -12.81 2.58
N HIS A 32 -4.78 -11.59 2.21
CA HIS A 32 -4.08 -10.38 2.65
C HIS A 32 -4.82 -9.74 3.82
N LYS A 33 -4.08 -9.30 4.83
CA LYS A 33 -4.61 -8.55 5.95
C LYS A 33 -4.29 -7.07 5.77
N VAL A 34 -5.27 -6.21 5.97
CA VAL A 34 -5.12 -4.76 5.87
C VAL A 34 -5.64 -4.13 7.16
N PRO A 35 -4.77 -3.50 7.97
CA PRO A 35 -5.18 -2.90 9.23
C PRO A 35 -6.01 -1.64 9.00
N ALA A 36 -6.91 -1.34 9.95
CA ALA A 36 -7.52 -0.03 10.03
C ALA A 36 -6.46 1.01 10.43
N LEU A 37 -6.48 2.16 9.77
CA LEU A 37 -5.57 3.28 10.04
C LEU A 37 -6.35 4.46 10.61
N SER A 38 -5.68 5.29 11.41
CA SER A 38 -6.27 6.55 11.91
C SER A 38 -6.46 7.60 10.82
N ARG A 39 -5.68 7.52 9.74
CA ARG A 39 -5.72 8.44 8.59
C ARG A 39 -5.59 7.66 7.29
N TRP A 40 -6.27 8.14 6.24
CA TRP A 40 -6.23 7.52 4.91
C TRP A 40 -6.57 6.02 4.93
N CYS A 41 -7.53 5.65 5.78
CA CYS A 41 -7.83 4.26 6.13
C CYS A 41 -8.43 3.50 4.94
N PRO A 42 -7.76 2.45 4.43
CA PRO A 42 -8.31 1.64 3.35
C PRO A 42 -9.57 0.89 3.79
N VAL A 43 -9.63 0.42 5.05
CA VAL A 43 -10.81 -0.27 5.60
C VAL A 43 -12.04 0.63 5.58
N ALA A 44 -11.90 1.86 6.11
CA ALA A 44 -13.00 2.83 6.11
C ALA A 44 -13.41 3.25 4.69
N ALA A 45 -12.44 3.44 3.79
CA ALA A 45 -12.71 3.75 2.39
C ALA A 45 -13.45 2.62 1.67
N THR A 46 -13.07 1.36 1.92
CA THR A 46 -13.75 0.19 1.37
C THR A 46 -15.16 0.06 1.91
N MET A 47 -15.38 0.23 3.22
CA MET A 47 -16.72 0.23 3.81
C MET A 47 -17.60 1.33 3.22
N ALA A 48 -17.09 2.56 3.12
CA ALA A 48 -17.82 3.67 2.52
C ALA A 48 -18.19 3.41 1.06
N TRP A 49 -17.28 2.81 0.29
CA TRP A 49 -17.54 2.42 -1.10
C TRP A 49 -18.60 1.32 -1.20
N VAL A 50 -18.49 0.25 -0.41
CA VAL A 50 -19.48 -0.84 -0.38
C VAL A 50 -20.87 -0.31 -0.06
N ALA A 51 -20.99 0.61 0.89
CA ALA A 51 -22.26 1.25 1.25
C ALA A 51 -22.78 2.16 0.11
N ALA A 52 -21.94 3.06 -0.41
CA ALA A 52 -22.33 4.02 -1.45
C ALA A 52 -22.72 3.33 -2.77
N ALA A 53 -22.08 2.21 -3.09
CA ALA A 53 -22.34 1.44 -4.30
C ALA A 53 -23.37 0.30 -4.09
N ALA A 54 -23.95 0.18 -2.89
CA ALA A 54 -24.90 -0.87 -2.50
C ALA A 54 -24.43 -2.28 -2.91
N LEU A 55 -23.17 -2.59 -2.59
CA LEU A 55 -22.52 -3.83 -3.01
C LEU A 55 -22.82 -4.96 -2.02
N HIS A 56 -23.49 -6.00 -2.49
CA HIS A 56 -23.73 -7.22 -1.72
C HIS A 56 -22.88 -8.40 -2.22
N GLU A 57 -22.55 -8.42 -3.52
CA GLU A 57 -21.78 -9.48 -4.16
C GLU A 57 -21.06 -8.96 -5.42
N GLY A 58 -20.21 -9.82 -6.00
CA GLY A 58 -19.55 -9.55 -7.26
C GLY A 58 -18.36 -8.58 -7.12
N PRO A 59 -17.94 -7.91 -8.20
CA PRO A 59 -16.67 -7.19 -8.19
C PRO A 59 -16.68 -6.03 -7.18
N LEU A 60 -15.65 -5.96 -6.33
CA LEU A 60 -15.49 -4.83 -5.42
C LEU A 60 -15.26 -3.53 -6.19
N PHE A 61 -14.32 -3.55 -7.14
CA PHE A 61 -14.03 -2.41 -8.00
C PHE A 61 -14.88 -2.50 -9.25
N ARG A 62 -15.98 -1.74 -9.29
CA ARG A 62 -16.90 -1.71 -10.43
C ARG A 62 -16.59 -0.56 -11.38
N ALA A 63 -16.94 -0.73 -12.65
CA ALA A 63 -16.83 0.36 -13.61
C ALA A 63 -17.83 1.47 -13.29
N VAL A 64 -17.37 2.72 -13.34
CA VAL A 64 -18.20 3.92 -13.12
C VAL A 64 -18.17 4.76 -14.40
N ASN A 65 -19.35 5.10 -14.91
CA ASN A 65 -19.47 5.94 -16.11
C ASN A 65 -19.32 7.43 -15.78
N GLN A 66 -19.26 8.28 -16.81
CA GLN A 66 -19.06 9.73 -16.65
C GLN A 66 -20.21 10.46 -15.93
N TRP A 67 -21.37 9.82 -15.78
CA TRP A 67 -22.53 10.35 -15.07
C TRP A 67 -22.65 9.79 -13.64
N GLY A 68 -21.65 9.06 -13.15
CA GLY A 68 -21.66 8.45 -11.82
C GLY A 68 -22.41 7.12 -11.72
N GLY A 69 -22.90 6.57 -12.83
CA GLY A 69 -23.56 5.27 -12.86
C GLY A 69 -22.57 4.13 -12.63
N ILE A 70 -22.89 3.24 -11.69
CA ILE A 70 -22.07 2.09 -11.29
C ILE A 70 -22.55 0.85 -12.07
N ALA A 71 -21.70 0.28 -12.90
CA ALA A 71 -22.02 -0.92 -13.67
C ALA A 71 -21.92 -2.18 -12.82
N ALA A 72 -22.52 -3.29 -13.26
CA ALA A 72 -22.28 -4.62 -12.66
C ALA A 72 -20.88 -5.18 -13.02
N ALA A 73 -20.32 -4.74 -14.15
CA ALA A 73 -19.03 -5.19 -14.64
C ALA A 73 -17.85 -4.67 -13.79
N PRO A 74 -16.75 -5.43 -13.69
CA PRO A 74 -15.55 -4.98 -13.00
C PRO A 74 -14.91 -3.78 -13.70
N LEU A 75 -14.22 -2.95 -12.92
CA LEU A 75 -13.38 -1.89 -13.44
C LEU A 75 -12.28 -2.51 -14.31
N HIS A 76 -12.14 -2.00 -15.53
CA HIS A 76 -11.07 -2.45 -16.43
C HIS A 76 -9.68 -2.11 -15.83
N PRO A 77 -8.71 -3.04 -15.82
CA PRO A 77 -7.39 -2.80 -15.20
C PRO A 77 -6.69 -1.53 -15.69
N ASN A 78 -6.75 -1.25 -17.00
CA ASN A 78 -6.17 -0.04 -17.58
C ASN A 78 -6.84 1.27 -17.10
N SER A 79 -8.08 1.21 -16.61
CA SER A 79 -8.78 2.39 -16.07
C SER A 79 -8.20 2.83 -14.73
N LEU A 80 -7.66 1.90 -13.92
CA LEU A 80 -7.07 2.24 -12.63
C LEU A 80 -5.87 3.18 -12.78
N VAL A 81 -4.94 2.87 -13.68
CA VAL A 81 -3.75 3.71 -13.91
C VAL A 81 -4.18 5.09 -14.43
N ARG A 82 -5.15 5.16 -15.34
CA ARG A 82 -5.69 6.44 -15.84
C ARG A 82 -6.32 7.27 -14.73
N LEU A 83 -7.08 6.62 -13.84
CA LEU A 83 -7.69 7.27 -12.67
C LEU A 83 -6.62 7.82 -11.71
N LEU A 84 -5.62 7.01 -11.36
CA LEU A 84 -4.52 7.46 -10.49
C LEU A 84 -3.76 8.65 -11.08
N ARG A 85 -3.44 8.61 -12.38
CA ARG A 85 -2.75 9.72 -13.06
C ARG A 85 -3.57 11.00 -13.07
N ARG A 86 -4.90 10.88 -13.18
CA ARG A 86 -5.82 12.02 -13.06
C ARG A 86 -5.78 12.60 -11.64
N ILE A 87 -5.94 11.76 -10.61
CA ILE A 87 -5.89 12.18 -9.20
C ILE A 87 -4.55 12.85 -8.89
N PHE A 88 -3.43 12.29 -9.35
CA PHE A 88 -2.10 12.87 -9.13
C PHE A 88 -1.92 14.23 -9.81
N ARG A 89 -2.52 14.42 -10.99
CA ARG A 89 -2.52 15.71 -11.68
C ARG A 89 -3.34 16.75 -10.90
N GLU A 90 -4.52 16.37 -10.45
CA GLU A 90 -5.40 17.23 -9.64
C GLU A 90 -4.74 17.58 -8.28
N ALA A 91 -3.91 16.67 -7.74
CA ALA A 91 -3.11 16.90 -6.54
C ALA A 91 -1.80 17.70 -6.78
N GLY A 92 -1.50 18.11 -8.02
CA GLY A 92 -0.36 18.96 -8.33
C GLY A 92 1.00 18.23 -8.42
N LEU A 93 1.03 16.91 -8.62
CA LEU A 93 2.28 16.20 -8.86
C LEU A 93 2.87 16.61 -10.22
N SER A 94 4.19 16.82 -10.28
CA SER A 94 4.90 17.31 -11.47
C SER A 94 4.89 16.32 -12.64
N SER A 95 5.00 15.02 -12.36
CA SER A 95 5.06 13.98 -13.39
C SER A 95 4.03 12.86 -13.18
N PRO A 96 2.71 13.12 -13.27
CA PRO A 96 1.68 12.10 -13.04
C PRO A 96 1.79 10.91 -14.01
N ASN A 97 2.25 11.16 -15.24
CA ASN A 97 2.31 10.13 -16.28
C ASN A 97 3.41 9.07 -16.06
N ASP A 98 4.40 9.37 -15.21
CA ASP A 98 5.49 8.44 -14.88
C ASP A 98 5.03 7.31 -13.94
N TYR A 99 3.84 7.47 -13.34
CA TYR A 99 3.26 6.47 -12.46
C TYR A 99 2.60 5.33 -13.27
N SER A 100 2.80 4.11 -12.77
CA SER A 100 2.22 2.87 -13.27
C SER A 100 1.51 2.12 -12.15
N GLY A 101 0.83 1.02 -12.47
CA GLY A 101 0.21 0.15 -11.46
C GLY A 101 1.20 -0.41 -10.43
N HIS A 102 2.50 -0.45 -10.74
CA HIS A 102 3.54 -0.94 -9.82
C HIS A 102 4.12 0.15 -8.93
N SER A 103 3.91 1.44 -9.25
CA SER A 103 4.55 2.56 -8.56
C SER A 103 4.12 2.64 -7.10
N LEU A 104 2.83 2.40 -6.79
CA LEU A 104 2.32 2.39 -5.41
C LEU A 104 2.95 1.29 -4.56
N ARG A 105 3.04 0.07 -5.10
CA ARG A 105 3.68 -1.07 -4.41
C ARG A 105 5.16 -0.79 -4.13
N ARG A 106 5.88 -0.22 -5.11
CA ARG A 106 7.29 0.16 -4.95
C ARG A 106 7.46 1.26 -3.91
N GLY A 107 6.63 2.29 -3.97
CA GLY A 107 6.65 3.40 -3.01
C GLY A 107 6.38 2.93 -1.59
N PHE A 108 5.38 2.06 -1.39
CA PHE A 108 5.10 1.47 -0.08
C PHE A 108 6.28 0.66 0.45
N ALA A 109 6.88 -0.21 -0.37
CA ALA A 109 8.02 -1.02 0.06
C ALA A 109 9.22 -0.16 0.48
N GLY A 110 9.53 0.88 -0.29
CA GLY A 110 10.60 1.83 0.04
C GLY A 110 10.29 2.61 1.33
N TRP A 111 9.05 3.07 1.50
CA TRP A 111 8.61 3.74 2.72
C TRP A 111 8.71 2.82 3.95
N ALA A 112 8.21 1.59 3.87
CA ALA A 112 8.25 0.64 4.99
C ALA A 112 9.69 0.30 5.39
N ASN A 113 10.58 0.07 4.41
CA ASN A 113 12.00 -0.14 4.67
C ASN A 113 12.65 1.08 5.35
N ALA A 114 12.37 2.30 4.86
CA ALA A 114 12.88 3.53 5.47
C ALA A 114 12.33 3.78 6.88
N ASN A 115 11.19 3.18 7.23
CA ASN A 115 10.60 3.22 8.57
C ASN A 115 10.94 1.97 9.42
N GLY A 116 12.00 1.25 9.06
CA GLY A 116 12.57 0.19 9.89
C GLY A 116 11.80 -1.13 9.90
N TRP A 117 10.91 -1.36 8.93
CA TRP A 117 10.28 -2.68 8.80
C TRP A 117 11.32 -3.72 8.44
N ASP A 118 11.32 -4.85 9.16
CA ASP A 118 12.17 -5.97 8.80
C ASP A 118 11.68 -6.65 7.50
N VAL A 119 12.59 -7.40 6.88
CA VAL A 119 12.32 -8.10 5.61
C VAL A 119 11.15 -9.08 5.72
N LYS A 120 11.01 -9.76 6.87
CA LYS A 120 9.97 -10.78 7.07
C LYS A 120 8.59 -10.13 7.13
N ALA A 121 8.43 -9.04 7.89
CA ALA A 121 7.21 -8.26 7.99
C ALA A 121 6.81 -7.66 6.63
N LEU A 122 7.79 -7.12 5.89
CA LEU A 122 7.59 -6.65 4.52
C LEU A 122 7.11 -7.76 3.57
N MET A 123 7.76 -8.93 3.62
CA MET A 123 7.40 -10.07 2.80
C MET A 123 5.98 -10.58 3.11
N GLU A 124 5.62 -10.67 4.38
CA GLU A 124 4.29 -11.08 4.82
C GLU A 124 3.23 -10.07 4.37
N TYR A 125 3.43 -8.77 4.62
CA TYR A 125 2.46 -7.74 4.30
C TYR A 125 2.28 -7.52 2.79
N VAL A 126 3.38 -7.46 2.03
CA VAL A 126 3.36 -7.22 0.58
C VAL A 126 3.06 -8.52 -0.20
N GLY A 127 3.16 -9.68 0.45
CA GLY A 127 2.91 -10.99 -0.14
C GLY A 127 4.04 -11.45 -1.07
N TRP A 128 5.30 -11.17 -0.73
CA TRP A 128 6.45 -11.75 -1.43
C TRP A 128 6.76 -13.14 -0.89
N ARG A 129 6.71 -14.14 -1.78
CA ARG A 129 7.10 -15.52 -1.44
C ARG A 129 8.61 -15.77 -1.53
N ASP A 130 9.32 -14.92 -2.26
CA ASP A 130 10.75 -15.05 -2.54
C ASP A 130 11.51 -13.83 -2.00
N VAL A 131 12.56 -14.10 -1.22
CA VAL A 131 13.42 -13.08 -0.60
C VAL A 131 14.13 -12.26 -1.67
N GLN A 132 14.59 -12.88 -2.76
CA GLN A 132 15.28 -12.14 -3.83
C GLN A 132 14.38 -11.07 -4.45
N SER A 133 13.08 -11.37 -4.54
CA SER A 133 12.08 -10.41 -4.99
C SER A 133 11.88 -9.24 -4.02
N ALA A 134 12.00 -9.47 -2.71
CA ALA A 134 11.93 -8.44 -1.68
C ALA A 134 13.19 -7.55 -1.68
N MET A 135 14.38 -8.15 -1.78
CA MET A 135 15.66 -7.42 -1.74
C MET A 135 15.77 -6.33 -2.82
N ARG A 136 15.17 -6.54 -4.00
CA ARG A 136 15.08 -5.52 -5.07
C ARG A 136 14.41 -4.21 -4.65
N TYR A 137 13.64 -4.21 -3.56
CA TYR A 137 12.97 -3.02 -3.03
C TYR A 137 13.64 -2.47 -1.76
N ILE A 138 14.53 -3.24 -1.14
CA ILE A 138 15.14 -2.95 0.16
C ILE A 138 16.57 -2.41 -0.01
N ASP A 139 17.32 -2.91 -1.00
CA ASP A 139 18.74 -2.57 -1.22
C ASP A 139 18.99 -1.21 -1.90
N GLY A 140 18.03 -0.28 -1.83
CA GLY A 140 18.03 0.93 -2.65
C GLY A 140 18.60 2.21 -2.03
N ALA A 141 18.93 2.25 -0.73
CA ALA A 141 19.20 3.53 -0.09
C ALA A 141 20.25 3.42 1.02
N ASP A 142 21.43 3.99 0.73
CA ASP A 142 22.53 4.25 1.66
C ASP A 142 23.60 3.12 1.78
N PRO A 143 24.60 3.10 0.87
CA PRO A 143 25.72 2.14 0.92
C PRO A 143 26.56 2.24 2.21
N PHE A 144 26.42 3.32 2.99
CA PHE A 144 27.14 3.53 4.24
C PHE A 144 26.25 3.50 5.48
N ALA A 145 24.94 3.30 5.30
CA ALA A 145 23.93 3.32 6.36
C ALA A 145 24.00 4.55 7.28
N ARG A 146 24.61 5.66 6.84
CA ARG A 146 24.82 6.88 7.62
C ARG A 146 23.52 7.36 8.24
N GLN A 147 22.44 7.44 7.47
CA GLN A 147 21.18 7.98 7.96
C GLN A 147 20.56 7.10 9.07
N ARG A 148 20.77 5.78 8.98
CA ARG A 148 20.33 4.81 9.99
C ARG A 148 21.18 4.87 11.26
N ILE A 149 22.49 5.03 11.12
CA ILE A 149 23.41 5.17 12.25
C ILE A 149 23.11 6.46 13.00
N GLU A 150 23.00 7.59 12.30
CA GLU A 150 22.72 8.90 12.92
C GLU A 150 21.38 8.90 13.69
N ALA A 151 20.35 8.22 13.17
CA ALA A 151 19.06 8.08 13.85
C ALA A 151 19.09 7.16 15.09
N SER A 152 20.06 6.26 15.19
CA SER A 152 20.20 5.34 16.34
C SER A 152 21.20 5.85 17.39
N LEU A 153 21.95 6.91 17.08
CA LEU A 153 22.83 7.53 18.06
C LEU A 153 22.01 8.18 19.18
N PRO A 154 22.40 7.98 20.45
CA PRO A 154 21.78 8.72 21.55
C PRO A 154 22.06 10.21 21.39
N GLU A 155 21.14 11.05 21.88
CA GLU A 155 21.33 12.49 21.87
C GLU A 155 22.63 12.84 22.62
N ALA A 156 23.50 13.61 21.97
CA ALA A 156 24.80 13.92 22.53
C ALA A 156 24.61 14.67 23.87
N PRO A 157 25.30 14.27 24.95
CA PRO A 157 25.19 14.98 26.22
C PRO A 157 25.63 16.44 26.01
N ALA A 158 24.82 17.38 26.50
CA ALA A 158 25.14 18.79 26.43
C ALA A 158 26.47 19.05 27.16
N LEU A 159 27.51 19.40 26.41
CA LEU A 159 28.80 19.75 26.99
C LEU A 159 28.64 21.03 27.84
N PRO A 160 29.21 21.08 29.06
CA PRO A 160 29.16 22.27 29.88
C PRO A 160 29.84 23.44 29.16
N ARG A 161 29.20 24.61 29.18
CA ARG A 161 29.75 25.81 28.55
C ARG A 161 31.07 26.19 29.24
N PRO A 162 32.13 26.51 28.49
CA PRO A 162 33.40 26.94 29.08
C PRO A 162 33.18 28.21 29.89
N ALA A 163 33.70 28.23 31.11
CA ALA A 163 33.66 29.40 31.98
C ALA A 163 34.40 30.56 31.31
N THR A 164 33.68 31.65 31.06
CA THR A 164 34.27 32.90 30.58
C THR A 164 35.12 33.48 31.70
N THR A 165 36.43 33.59 31.48
CA THR A 165 37.37 34.29 32.38
C THR A 165 37.66 35.66 31.81
#